data_AF-A0A7S1GV35-F1
#
_entry.id   AF-A0A7S1GV35-F1
#
_cell.length_a   1.000
_cell.length_b   1.000
_cell.length_c   1.000
_cell.angle_alpha   90.00
_cell.angle_beta   90.00
_cell.angle_gamma   90.00
#
_symmetry.space_group_name_H-M   'P 1'
#
loop_
_entity.id
_entity.type
_entity.pdbx_description
1 polymer ?
#
loop_
_entity_poly.entity_id
_entity_poly.type
_entity_poly.pdbx_seq_one_letter_code
_entity_poly.pdbx_strand_id
1 'polypeptide(L)'
;DVTMAGRIAVALLLVVAIICTSDAKKSATDELRAKAVRFAQSGDCESSVKTYERLIDVGKGVVPEDYNNMGVCHQMLGHLAEAREVFAAGLAKFYHSEKLHNNMGMLLEDMAKGEWMAGRSEDEATTMLSAEANMHLTMALRLNVASLWDKHSASIPKLRRIELGKKTVAIFYRERGVETLGEAAWGPGVVDDEAGPPDADREATVHMARHLVKLGFNVELYANVAEREYGLDRHGVNWRPFYAIHGMLPPMWNASHVLWPKLPTEKLPDVFVAVGNSQAAHLYNSTVYDSKNLTKPASYLWVRGVSPNPYALTEVYARPLHGVIAHNAFHNRTLPDAVGGCVRLSPDGVEQAPPHVVRQGANSRRRFVFAGLATAGLEVVLDEWARIREALLAHNATAPDPILEVIGAFPPSLRQRFEGYQWFSKLTQRVEAKLLDLKGLGVRDLGDAPRKRVAKSLSSAGFFLYPASSNDVSTPYLAKAMLMGSVPITSAHALSSLPEACGRFDLGPAGGGGEGRLDAS
;
A
#
# COMPACT_ATOMS: atom_id res chain seq x y z
N ASP A 1 13.12 12.99 -12.36
CA ASP A 1 13.45 13.53 -11.02
C ASP A 1 12.70 12.87 -9.87
N VAL A 2 13.02 11.59 -9.62
CA VAL A 2 12.51 10.78 -8.48
C VAL A 2 13.30 11.06 -7.18
N THR A 3 14.33 11.90 -7.25
CA THR A 3 15.38 12.05 -6.24
C THR A 3 15.05 13.01 -5.10
N MET A 4 14.06 13.91 -5.24
CA MET A 4 13.65 14.83 -4.17
C MET A 4 12.61 14.23 -3.22
N ALA A 5 11.97 13.14 -3.65
CA ALA A 5 10.90 12.43 -2.97
C ALA A 5 11.36 11.68 -1.73
N GLY A 6 12.38 10.84 -1.95
CA GLY A 6 13.09 10.14 -0.90
C GLY A 6 13.71 11.12 0.09
N ARG A 7 14.17 12.30 -0.37
CA ARG A 7 14.80 13.32 0.49
C ARG A 7 13.88 13.87 1.61
N ILE A 8 12.56 13.95 1.40
CA ILE A 8 11.63 14.47 2.44
C ILE A 8 11.14 13.36 3.37
N ALA A 9 10.85 12.16 2.86
CA ALA A 9 10.50 11.01 3.70
C ALA A 9 11.68 10.58 4.60
N VAL A 10 12.91 10.67 4.06
CA VAL A 10 14.15 10.45 4.81
C VAL A 10 14.46 11.61 5.78
N ALA A 11 14.09 12.85 5.44
CA ALA A 11 14.15 13.98 6.39
C ALA A 11 13.14 13.83 7.55
N LEU A 12 11.98 13.20 7.34
CA LEU A 12 11.02 12.85 8.39
C LEU A 12 11.53 11.70 9.29
N LEU A 13 12.22 10.70 8.73
CA LEU A 13 12.92 9.65 9.48
C LEU A 13 13.99 10.24 10.44
N LEU A 14 14.59 11.38 10.09
CA LEU A 14 15.53 12.12 10.95
C LEU A 14 14.85 12.90 12.10
N VAL A 15 13.56 13.21 12.00
CA VAL A 15 12.83 14.04 12.98
C VAL A 15 12.33 13.23 14.19
N VAL A 16 12.08 11.92 14.04
CA VAL A 16 11.52 11.08 15.12
C VAL A 16 12.58 10.54 16.10
N ALA A 17 13.86 10.81 15.89
CA ALA A 17 14.96 10.38 16.77
C ALA A 17 15.14 11.24 18.04
N ILE A 18 14.06 11.78 18.62
CA ILE A 18 14.12 12.67 19.78
C ILE A 18 13.30 12.07 20.92
N ILE A 19 13.99 11.63 21.98
CA ILE A 19 13.66 11.90 23.40
C ILE A 19 14.89 11.55 24.28
N CYS A 20 15.28 12.56 25.09
CA CYS A 20 16.10 12.54 26.30
C CYS A 20 17.60 12.16 26.24
N THR A 21 18.45 13.15 26.53
CA THR A 21 19.33 13.04 27.72
C THR A 21 19.42 14.39 28.45
N SER A 22 19.05 14.36 29.73
CA SER A 22 19.20 15.41 30.74
C SER A 22 20.66 15.71 31.04
N ASP A 23 20.90 16.86 31.70
CA ASP A 23 22.18 17.44 32.13
C ASP A 23 23.16 16.49 32.85
N ALA A 24 23.78 15.59 32.10
CA ALA A 24 25.05 14.95 32.43
C ALA A 24 26.09 15.39 31.39
N LYS A 25 27.36 15.52 31.79
CA LYS A 25 28.49 15.87 30.89
C LYS A 25 28.38 15.07 29.59
N LYS A 26 27.96 15.74 28.50
CA LYS A 26 27.82 15.10 27.18
C LYS A 26 29.18 14.57 26.77
N SER A 27 29.22 13.30 26.37
CA SER A 27 30.47 12.73 25.86
C SER A 27 30.81 13.40 24.52
N ALA A 28 32.09 13.41 24.13
CA ALA A 28 32.50 13.93 22.82
C ALA A 28 31.74 13.24 21.66
N THR A 29 31.39 11.97 21.83
CA THR A 29 30.53 11.21 20.90
C THR A 29 29.12 11.81 20.79
N ASP A 30 28.50 12.19 21.91
CA ASP A 30 27.14 12.77 21.90
C ASP A 30 27.11 14.15 21.25
N GLU A 31 28.16 14.95 21.42
CA GLU A 31 28.29 16.24 20.77
C GLU A 31 28.48 16.10 19.26
N LEU A 32 29.32 15.17 18.82
CA LEU A 32 29.50 14.84 17.40
C LEU A 32 28.19 14.35 16.78
N ARG A 33 27.45 13.47 17.46
CA ARG A 33 26.14 12.98 17.00
C ARG A 33 25.15 14.12 16.84
N ALA A 34 24.99 14.95 17.87
CA ALA A 34 24.07 16.08 17.83
C ALA A 34 24.43 17.07 16.71
N LYS A 35 25.73 17.27 16.45
CA LYS A 35 26.21 18.10 15.34
C LYS A 35 25.87 17.49 13.98
N ALA A 36 26.11 16.20 13.78
CA ALA A 36 25.78 15.51 12.54
C ALA A 36 24.27 15.56 12.25
N VAL A 37 23.44 15.30 13.26
CA VAL A 37 21.98 15.41 13.15
C VAL A 37 21.54 16.81 12.73
N ARG A 38 22.13 17.88 13.30
CA ARG A 38 21.79 19.26 12.91
C ARG A 38 22.12 19.55 11.45
N PHE A 39 23.26 19.07 10.94
CA PHE A 39 23.61 19.21 9.53
C PHE A 39 22.62 18.46 8.63
N ALA A 40 22.25 17.23 9.00
CA ALA A 40 21.25 16.47 8.26
C ALA A 40 19.89 17.20 8.22
N GLN A 41 19.45 17.75 9.36
CA GLN A 41 18.21 18.52 9.47
C GLN A 41 18.20 19.82 8.65
N SER A 42 19.36 20.46 8.48
CA SER A 42 19.48 21.63 7.60
C SER A 42 19.64 21.26 6.12
N GLY A 43 19.63 19.97 5.77
CA GLY A 43 19.86 19.47 4.42
C GLY A 43 21.33 19.41 4.00
N ASP A 44 22.26 19.76 4.89
CA ASP A 44 23.71 19.68 4.65
C ASP A 44 24.20 18.24 4.87
N CYS A 45 23.84 17.36 3.94
CA CYS A 45 24.19 15.94 4.01
C CYS A 45 25.70 15.70 3.91
N GLU A 46 26.45 16.57 3.23
CA GLU A 46 27.91 16.44 3.11
C GLU A 46 28.62 16.65 4.46
N SER A 47 28.27 17.71 5.19
CA SER A 47 28.84 17.95 6.52
C SER A 47 28.35 16.92 7.54
N SER A 48 27.11 16.45 7.38
CA SER A 48 26.55 15.37 8.21
C SER A 48 27.38 14.08 8.07
N VAL A 49 27.60 13.61 6.83
CA VAL A 49 28.40 12.41 6.53
C VAL A 49 29.79 12.51 7.15
N LYS A 50 30.53 13.61 6.88
CA LYS A 50 31.87 13.83 7.45
C LYS A 50 31.90 13.81 8.97
N THR A 51 30.81 14.25 9.61
CA THR A 51 30.71 14.26 11.07
C THR A 51 30.40 12.86 11.61
N TYR A 52 29.57 12.09 10.93
CA TYR A 52 29.31 10.69 11.28
C TYR A 52 30.53 9.79 11.06
N GLU A 53 31.32 9.99 9.99
CA GLU A 53 32.60 9.28 9.78
C GLU A 53 33.52 9.45 10.99
N ARG A 54 33.74 10.70 11.41
CA ARG A 54 34.54 11.01 12.60
C ARG A 54 33.98 10.38 13.86
N LEU A 55 32.66 10.37 14.02
CA LEU A 55 32.00 9.74 15.17
C LEU A 55 32.23 8.23 15.17
N ILE A 56 32.16 7.59 14.01
CA ILE A 56 32.36 6.14 13.84
C ILE A 56 33.82 5.77 14.07
N ASP A 57 34.77 6.60 13.61
CA ASP A 57 36.22 6.42 13.82
C ASP A 57 36.61 6.48 15.31
N VAL A 58 35.92 7.32 16.10
CA VAL A 58 36.08 7.35 17.57
C VAL A 58 35.66 6.01 18.20
N GLY A 59 34.73 5.29 17.58
CA GLY A 59 34.33 3.92 17.91
C GLY A 59 33.54 3.74 19.22
N LYS A 60 33.81 4.55 20.25
CA LYS A 60 33.18 4.46 21.57
C LYS A 60 31.84 5.17 21.59
N GLY A 61 30.79 4.43 21.99
CA GLY A 61 29.45 4.98 22.16
C GLY A 61 28.67 5.17 20.85
N VAL A 62 29.13 4.56 19.76
CA VAL A 62 28.41 4.49 18.48
C VAL A 62 27.17 3.61 18.65
N VAL A 63 26.06 4.04 18.09
CA VAL A 63 24.76 3.35 18.13
C VAL A 63 24.26 3.05 16.71
N PRO A 64 23.26 2.17 16.53
CA PRO A 64 22.73 1.84 15.19
C PRO A 64 22.24 3.08 14.42
N GLU A 65 21.69 4.08 15.13
CA GLU A 65 21.19 5.33 14.56
C GLU A 65 22.27 6.14 13.84
N ASP A 66 23.53 6.05 14.26
CA ASP A 66 24.64 6.78 13.64
C ASP A 66 24.90 6.28 12.22
N TYR A 67 25.01 4.96 12.06
CA TYR A 67 25.11 4.31 10.75
C TYR A 67 23.86 4.56 9.91
N ASN A 68 22.70 4.47 10.55
CA ASN A 68 21.43 4.67 9.87
C ASN A 68 21.33 6.05 9.22
N ASN A 69 21.61 7.10 10.00
CA ASN A 69 21.50 8.48 9.55
C ASN A 69 22.60 8.84 8.54
N MET A 70 23.80 8.30 8.70
CA MET A 70 24.88 8.46 7.72
C MET A 70 24.50 7.85 6.36
N GLY A 71 24.01 6.60 6.35
CA GLY A 71 23.58 5.93 5.11
C GLY A 71 22.45 6.69 4.43
N VAL A 72 21.48 7.17 5.21
CA VAL A 72 20.42 8.08 4.77
C VAL A 72 20.97 9.34 4.09
N CYS A 73 21.96 10.00 4.68
CA CYS A 73 22.57 11.19 4.08
C CYS A 73 23.29 10.84 2.76
N HIS A 74 23.96 9.69 2.67
CA HIS A 74 24.53 9.21 1.40
C HIS A 74 23.44 9.00 0.33
N GLN A 75 22.28 8.41 0.68
CA GLN A 75 21.15 8.29 -0.24
C GLN A 75 20.66 9.64 -0.74
N MET A 76 20.54 10.63 0.15
CA MET A 76 20.11 11.99 -0.22
C MET A 76 21.09 12.66 -1.20
N LEU A 77 22.38 12.37 -1.07
CA LEU A 77 23.44 12.81 -1.99
C LEU A 77 23.47 12.02 -3.32
N GLY A 78 22.75 10.89 -3.41
CA GLY A 78 22.79 9.99 -4.57
C GLY A 78 23.96 8.99 -4.54
N HIS A 79 24.69 8.93 -3.43
CA HIS A 79 25.83 8.03 -3.19
C HIS A 79 25.32 6.65 -2.75
N LEU A 80 24.63 5.94 -3.64
CA LEU A 80 23.91 4.70 -3.30
C LEU A 80 24.84 3.55 -2.88
N ALA A 81 26.03 3.45 -3.48
CA ALA A 81 27.01 2.41 -3.15
C ALA A 81 27.56 2.62 -1.73
N GLU A 82 27.92 3.85 -1.40
CA GLU A 82 28.42 4.25 -0.08
C GLU A 82 27.33 4.09 0.98
N ALA A 83 26.08 4.44 0.67
CA ALA A 83 24.95 4.18 1.57
C ALA A 83 24.83 2.69 1.91
N ARG A 84 24.99 1.81 0.91
CA ARG A 84 24.96 0.35 1.09
C ARG A 84 26.10 -0.11 2.00
N GLU A 85 27.32 0.37 1.77
CA GLU A 85 28.47 0.03 2.62
C GLU A 85 28.28 0.46 4.08
N VAL A 86 27.76 1.67 4.30
CA VAL A 86 27.48 2.19 5.64
C VAL A 86 26.41 1.37 6.35
N PHE A 87 25.31 1.04 5.68
CA PHE A 87 24.28 0.17 6.27
C PHE A 87 24.82 -1.23 6.56
N ALA A 88 25.63 -1.81 5.67
CA ALA A 88 26.24 -3.12 5.87
C ALA A 88 27.21 -3.11 7.07
N ALA A 89 28.04 -2.08 7.20
CA ALA A 89 28.93 -1.90 8.33
C ALA A 89 28.16 -1.74 9.65
N GLY A 90 27.04 -1.01 9.62
CA GLY A 90 26.11 -0.90 10.74
C GLY A 90 25.52 -2.25 11.14
N LEU A 91 25.03 -3.03 10.17
CA LEU A 91 24.43 -4.35 10.40
C LEU A 91 25.44 -5.39 10.88
N ALA A 92 26.71 -5.29 10.49
CA ALA A 92 27.77 -6.14 11.02
C ALA A 92 27.96 -5.96 12.53
N LYS A 93 27.72 -4.75 13.07
CA LYS A 93 27.81 -4.43 14.51
C LYS A 93 26.47 -4.58 15.23
N PHE A 94 25.38 -4.21 14.57
CA PHE A 94 24.03 -4.09 15.12
C PHE A 94 23.03 -4.90 14.30
N TYR A 95 23.30 -6.20 14.19
CA TYR A 95 22.53 -7.13 13.35
C TYR A 95 21.03 -7.24 13.67
N HIS A 96 20.59 -6.74 14.82
CA HIS A 96 19.18 -6.76 15.26
C HIS A 96 18.52 -5.36 15.17
N SER A 97 19.17 -4.42 14.48
CA SER A 97 18.60 -3.09 14.25
C SER A 97 17.55 -3.14 13.15
N GLU A 98 16.29 -3.04 13.55
CA GLU A 98 15.13 -2.98 12.65
C GLU A 98 15.27 -1.85 11.63
N LYS A 99 15.68 -0.65 12.06
CA LYS A 99 15.88 0.52 11.19
C LYS A 99 16.93 0.30 10.12
N LEU A 100 18.08 -0.28 10.47
CA LEU A 100 19.15 -0.55 9.51
C LEU A 100 18.70 -1.58 8.46
N HIS A 101 17.98 -2.62 8.87
CA HIS A 101 17.37 -3.56 7.93
C HIS A 101 16.33 -2.88 7.03
N ASN A 102 15.45 -2.04 7.58
CA ASN A 102 14.44 -1.36 6.79
C ASN A 102 15.08 -0.45 5.72
N ASN A 103 16.05 0.38 6.12
CA ASN A 103 16.68 1.34 5.22
C ASN A 103 17.62 0.68 4.19
N MET A 104 18.36 -0.38 4.56
CA MET A 104 19.09 -1.21 3.60
C MET A 104 18.13 -1.82 2.56
N GLY A 105 17.01 -2.37 3.04
CA GLY A 105 15.99 -2.97 2.19
C GLY A 105 15.38 -1.99 1.18
N MET A 106 15.02 -0.78 1.64
CA MET A 106 14.50 0.28 0.76
C MET A 106 15.55 0.77 -0.24
N LEU A 107 16.82 0.92 0.18
CA LEU A 107 17.91 1.28 -0.72
C LEU A 107 18.07 0.27 -1.87
N LEU A 108 18.09 -1.01 -1.54
CA LEU A 108 18.25 -2.08 -2.53
C LEU A 108 17.03 -2.18 -3.47
N GLU A 109 15.82 -1.94 -2.94
CA GLU A 109 14.59 -1.83 -3.74
C GLU A 109 14.67 -0.66 -4.73
N ASP A 110 15.15 0.51 -4.30
CA ASP A 110 15.34 1.68 -5.16
C ASP A 110 16.40 1.41 -6.25
N MET A 111 17.49 0.74 -5.90
CA MET A 111 18.54 0.34 -6.85
C MET A 111 17.98 -0.64 -7.90
N ALA A 112 17.30 -1.71 -7.47
CA ALA A 112 16.68 -2.68 -8.36
C ALA A 112 15.65 -2.04 -9.31
N LYS A 113 14.84 -1.11 -8.77
CA LYS A 113 13.91 -0.33 -9.57
C LYS A 113 14.64 0.53 -10.62
N GLY A 114 15.76 1.15 -10.27
CA GLY A 114 16.60 1.90 -11.21
C GLY A 114 17.10 1.02 -12.36
N GLU A 115 17.60 -0.16 -12.06
CA GLU A 115 18.04 -1.15 -13.05
C GLU A 115 16.91 -1.58 -13.97
N TRP A 116 15.73 -1.82 -13.41
CA TRP A 116 14.58 -2.16 -14.24
C TRP A 116 14.14 -1.05 -15.18
N MET A 117 14.06 0.18 -14.69
CA MET A 117 13.70 1.32 -15.53
C MET A 117 14.72 1.51 -16.67
N ALA A 118 15.93 0.98 -16.53
CA ALA A 118 16.95 0.92 -17.57
C ALA A 118 16.84 -0.31 -18.50
N GLY A 119 15.78 -1.11 -18.38
CA GLY A 119 15.53 -2.30 -19.21
C GLY A 119 16.24 -3.58 -18.74
N ARG A 120 16.84 -3.58 -17.54
CA ARG A 120 17.64 -4.71 -17.01
C ARG A 120 16.87 -5.59 -16.02
N SER A 121 15.58 -5.83 -16.29
CA SER A 121 14.70 -6.67 -15.44
C SER A 121 15.23 -8.07 -15.22
N GLU A 122 15.75 -8.66 -16.29
CA GLU A 122 16.11 -10.07 -16.38
C GLU A 122 17.56 -10.31 -15.94
N ASP A 123 18.31 -9.23 -15.69
CA ASP A 123 19.69 -9.32 -15.24
C ASP A 123 19.76 -9.98 -13.85
N GLU A 124 20.70 -10.91 -13.71
CA GLU A 124 20.95 -11.62 -12.46
C GLU A 124 21.23 -10.65 -11.31
N ALA A 125 21.97 -9.56 -11.58
CA ALA A 125 22.27 -8.52 -10.61
C ALA A 125 21.01 -7.82 -10.06
N THR A 126 20.06 -7.46 -10.94
CA THR A 126 18.77 -6.85 -10.55
C THR A 126 17.94 -7.82 -9.71
N THR A 127 17.93 -9.09 -10.10
CA THR A 127 17.24 -10.15 -9.34
C THR A 127 17.85 -10.32 -7.95
N MET A 128 19.18 -10.29 -7.85
CA MET A 128 19.91 -10.41 -6.58
C MET A 128 19.68 -9.21 -5.67
N LEU A 129 19.70 -7.97 -6.20
CA LEU A 129 19.36 -6.77 -5.44
C LEU A 129 17.95 -6.87 -4.85
N SER A 130 17.00 -7.35 -5.64
CA SER A 130 15.60 -7.49 -5.23
C SER A 130 15.41 -8.56 -4.15
N ALA A 131 16.17 -9.65 -4.24
CA ALA A 131 16.19 -10.66 -3.20
C ALA A 131 16.82 -10.16 -1.90
N GLU A 132 17.94 -9.47 -1.99
CA GLU A 132 18.57 -8.87 -0.82
C GLU A 132 17.64 -7.83 -0.16
N ALA A 133 16.97 -6.98 -0.96
CA ALA A 133 15.98 -6.02 -0.48
C ALA A 133 14.87 -6.70 0.33
N ASN A 134 14.23 -7.72 -0.24
CA ASN A 134 13.15 -8.45 0.41
C ASN A 134 13.58 -9.16 1.70
N MET A 135 14.80 -9.72 1.73
CA MET A 135 15.37 -10.31 2.94
C MET A 135 15.47 -9.26 4.07
N HIS A 136 16.07 -8.10 3.77
CA HIS A 136 16.22 -7.04 4.75
C HIS A 136 14.87 -6.48 5.22
N LEU A 137 13.94 -6.22 4.30
CA LEU A 137 12.60 -5.70 4.64
C LEU A 137 11.78 -6.70 5.47
N THR A 138 11.90 -7.99 5.16
CA THR A 138 11.24 -9.04 5.95
C THR A 138 11.85 -9.16 7.34
N MET A 139 13.17 -9.04 7.47
CA MET A 139 13.84 -9.00 8.76
C MET A 139 13.39 -7.79 9.59
N ALA A 140 13.31 -6.61 8.99
CA ALA A 140 12.80 -5.41 9.66
C ALA A 140 11.37 -5.63 10.17
N LEU A 141 10.47 -6.12 9.32
CA LEU A 141 9.09 -6.44 9.71
C LEU A 141 9.06 -7.45 10.87
N ARG A 142 9.92 -8.48 10.83
CA ARG A 142 9.98 -9.51 11.87
C ARG A 142 10.47 -8.95 13.21
N LEU A 143 11.49 -8.09 13.22
CA LEU A 143 11.99 -7.41 14.41
C LEU A 143 10.95 -6.43 14.98
N ASN A 144 10.26 -5.70 14.10
CA ASN A 144 9.18 -4.78 14.48
C ASN A 144 8.04 -5.52 15.20
N VAL A 145 7.49 -6.60 14.61
CA VAL A 145 6.41 -7.36 15.25
C VAL A 145 6.86 -8.02 16.56
N ALA A 146 8.13 -8.43 16.67
CA ALA A 146 8.69 -8.99 17.91
C ALA A 146 8.78 -7.94 19.03
N SER A 147 9.29 -6.75 18.72
CA SER A 147 9.37 -5.64 19.68
C SER A 147 7.98 -5.23 20.19
N LEU A 148 7.00 -5.13 19.28
CA LEU A 148 5.63 -4.80 19.63
C LEU A 148 4.95 -5.90 20.43
N TRP A 149 5.18 -7.17 20.08
CA TRP A 149 4.67 -8.31 20.84
C TRP A 149 5.18 -8.31 22.29
N ASP A 150 6.47 -8.07 22.50
CA ASP A 150 7.03 -8.05 23.87
C ASP A 150 6.47 -6.90 24.72
N LYS A 151 6.16 -5.78 24.09
CA LYS A 151 5.57 -4.61 24.78
C LYS A 151 4.08 -4.77 25.06
N HIS A 152 3.33 -5.42 24.16
CA HIS A 152 1.87 -5.31 24.14
C HIS A 152 1.11 -6.65 24.18
N SER A 153 1.78 -7.81 24.12
CA SER A 153 1.11 -9.12 24.04
C SER A 153 0.17 -9.41 25.21
N ALA A 154 0.43 -8.85 26.40
CA ALA A 154 -0.39 -9.05 27.58
C ALA A 154 -1.82 -8.51 27.44
N SER A 155 -2.06 -7.49 26.59
CA SER A 155 -3.40 -6.94 26.38
C SER A 155 -4.17 -7.60 25.24
N ILE A 156 -3.53 -8.48 24.47
CA ILE A 156 -4.16 -9.18 23.35
C ILE A 156 -5.03 -10.32 23.91
N PRO A 157 -6.34 -10.36 23.60
CA PRO A 157 -7.17 -11.49 23.98
C PRO A 157 -6.61 -12.81 23.44
N LYS A 158 -6.70 -13.88 24.24
CA LYS A 158 -6.33 -15.22 23.77
C LYS A 158 -7.16 -15.60 22.55
N LEU A 159 -6.48 -16.15 21.56
CA LEU A 159 -7.08 -16.62 20.32
C LEU A 159 -8.15 -17.68 20.61
N ARG A 160 -9.42 -17.35 20.38
CA ARG A 160 -10.53 -18.30 20.44
C ARG A 160 -10.87 -18.74 19.02
N ARG A 161 -10.34 -19.89 18.60
CA ARG A 161 -10.84 -20.57 17.40
C ARG A 161 -12.17 -21.20 17.78
N ILE A 162 -13.26 -20.63 17.29
CA ILE A 162 -14.58 -21.20 17.51
C ILE A 162 -14.59 -22.54 16.80
N GLU A 163 -15.13 -23.59 17.41
CA GLU A 163 -15.28 -24.89 16.74
C GLU A 163 -16.46 -24.83 15.74
N LEU A 164 -16.45 -23.85 14.82
CA LEU A 164 -17.44 -23.68 13.73
C LEU A 164 -17.26 -24.69 12.59
N GLY A 165 -16.30 -25.62 12.70
CA GLY A 165 -16.28 -26.84 11.88
C GLY A 165 -15.46 -26.81 10.58
N LYS A 166 -14.47 -25.91 10.39
CA LYS A 166 -13.50 -26.00 9.27
C LYS A 166 -12.09 -25.52 9.65
N LYS A 167 -11.20 -25.58 8.64
CA LYS A 167 -9.86 -24.99 8.58
C LYS A 167 -9.83 -23.51 9.03
N THR A 168 -8.70 -23.08 9.56
CA THR A 168 -8.41 -21.71 9.99
C THR A 168 -7.76 -20.92 8.86
N VAL A 169 -8.24 -19.71 8.60
CA VAL A 169 -7.66 -18.76 7.65
C VAL A 169 -7.16 -17.54 8.42
N ALA A 170 -5.85 -17.27 8.36
CA ALA A 170 -5.26 -16.04 8.86
C ALA A 170 -5.04 -15.08 7.70
N ILE A 171 -5.63 -13.90 7.78
CA ILE A 171 -5.47 -12.80 6.82
C ILE A 171 -4.56 -11.76 7.46
N PHE A 172 -3.44 -11.45 6.83
CA PHE A 172 -2.51 -10.43 7.28
C PHE A 172 -2.53 -9.24 6.33
N TYR A 173 -2.96 -8.08 6.83
CA TYR A 173 -3.01 -6.83 6.09
C TYR A 173 -2.20 -5.79 6.85
N ARG A 174 -1.03 -5.44 6.31
CA ARG A 174 -0.21 -4.32 6.81
C ARG A 174 0.32 -3.52 5.63
N GLU A 175 -0.17 -2.31 5.50
CA GLU A 175 0.35 -1.32 4.56
C GLU A 175 1.84 -1.06 4.83
N ARG A 176 2.63 -0.92 3.76
CA ARG A 176 4.02 -0.47 3.87
C ARG A 176 4.05 1.02 4.23
N GLY A 177 5.06 1.45 4.98
CA GLY A 177 5.23 2.86 5.37
C GLY A 177 4.39 3.33 6.55
N VAL A 178 3.60 2.45 7.19
CA VAL A 178 3.01 2.72 8.50
C VAL A 178 4.06 2.41 9.57
N GLU A 179 4.52 3.46 10.27
CA GLU A 179 5.62 3.36 11.22
C GLU A 179 5.13 3.18 12.66
N THR A 180 4.00 3.79 13.01
CA THR A 180 3.45 3.78 14.37
C THR A 180 2.12 3.04 14.47
N LEU A 181 1.80 2.56 15.68
CA LEU A 181 0.50 1.90 15.96
C LEU A 181 -0.70 2.85 15.79
N GLY A 182 -0.49 4.17 15.94
CA GLY A 182 -1.55 5.17 15.80
C GLY A 182 -1.84 5.59 14.36
N GLU A 183 -0.87 5.41 13.46
CA GLU A 183 -1.03 5.76 12.05
C GLU A 183 -1.97 4.81 11.33
N ALA A 184 -2.95 5.35 10.61
CA ALA A 184 -3.80 4.59 9.72
C ALA A 184 -4.54 3.41 10.38
N ALA A 185 -4.84 3.49 11.69
CA ALA A 185 -5.53 2.44 12.40
C ALA A 185 -6.93 2.17 11.80
N TRP A 186 -7.30 0.89 11.62
CA TRP A 186 -8.57 0.48 11.03
C TRP A 186 -9.04 -0.87 11.54
N GLY A 187 -10.35 -1.06 11.52
CA GLY A 187 -10.99 -2.24 12.09
C GLY A 187 -12.30 -2.60 11.38
N PRO A 188 -13.15 -3.44 11.98
CA PRO A 188 -14.42 -3.85 11.39
C PRO A 188 -15.35 -2.66 11.11
N GLY A 189 -15.22 -1.58 11.90
CA GLY A 189 -15.98 -0.35 11.71
C GLY A 189 -15.77 0.31 10.34
N VAL A 190 -14.68 -0.03 9.62
CA VAL A 190 -14.44 0.50 8.27
C VAL A 190 -15.64 0.23 7.38
N VAL A 191 -16.32 -0.92 7.45
CA VAL A 191 -17.49 -1.22 6.60
C VAL A 191 -18.84 -0.97 7.29
N ASP A 192 -18.84 -0.43 8.50
CA ASP A 192 -20.07 -0.20 9.25
C ASP A 192 -20.34 1.31 9.48
N ASP A 193 -19.30 2.15 9.44
CA ASP A 193 -19.38 3.60 9.63
C ASP A 193 -19.73 4.34 8.31
N GLU A 194 -21.01 4.73 8.17
CA GLU A 194 -21.49 5.53 7.03
C GLU A 194 -20.84 6.92 6.92
N ALA A 195 -20.27 7.46 8.02
CA ALA A 195 -19.66 8.79 8.08
C ALA A 195 -18.17 8.77 7.69
N GLY A 196 -17.53 7.61 7.71
CA GLY A 196 -16.15 7.46 7.25
C GLY A 196 -16.00 7.57 5.73
N PRO A 197 -14.81 7.94 5.22
CA PRO A 197 -14.53 7.85 3.80
C PRO A 197 -14.51 6.39 3.34
N PRO A 198 -14.92 6.10 2.10
CA PRO A 198 -14.72 4.79 1.49
C PRO A 198 -13.23 4.42 1.38
N ASP A 199 -12.92 3.15 1.60
CA ASP A 199 -11.59 2.56 1.44
C ASP A 199 -11.76 1.18 0.82
N ALA A 200 -11.57 1.10 -0.49
CA ALA A 200 -11.87 -0.12 -1.24
C ALA A 200 -11.01 -1.32 -0.82
N ASP A 201 -9.76 -1.08 -0.43
CA ASP A 201 -8.84 -2.17 -0.11
C ASP A 201 -9.16 -2.81 1.23
N ARG A 202 -9.42 -1.96 2.23
CA ARG A 202 -9.84 -2.38 3.56
C ARG A 202 -11.26 -2.95 3.55
N GLU A 203 -12.19 -2.31 2.82
CA GLU A 203 -13.56 -2.83 2.63
C GLU A 203 -13.55 -4.24 2.03
N ALA A 204 -12.84 -4.45 0.92
CA ALA A 204 -12.75 -5.75 0.27
C ALA A 204 -12.19 -6.82 1.22
N THR A 205 -11.19 -6.46 2.04
CA THR A 205 -10.59 -7.36 3.02
C THR A 205 -11.60 -7.76 4.10
N VAL A 206 -12.37 -6.80 4.64
CA VAL A 206 -13.42 -7.10 5.64
C VAL A 206 -14.53 -7.96 5.06
N HIS A 207 -15.02 -7.61 3.86
CA HIS A 207 -16.07 -8.39 3.21
C HIS A 207 -15.61 -9.82 2.92
N MET A 208 -14.41 -10.01 2.37
CA MET A 208 -13.82 -11.33 2.17
C MET A 208 -13.76 -12.13 3.48
N ALA A 209 -13.26 -11.53 4.56
CA ALA A 209 -13.19 -12.19 5.86
C ALA A 209 -14.58 -12.63 6.37
N ARG A 210 -15.58 -11.75 6.29
CA ARG A 210 -16.96 -12.05 6.70
C ARG A 210 -17.59 -13.15 5.84
N HIS A 211 -17.35 -13.18 4.53
CA HIS A 211 -17.83 -14.24 3.64
C HIS A 211 -17.17 -15.59 3.92
N LEU A 212 -15.88 -15.61 4.24
CA LEU A 212 -15.20 -16.84 4.70
C LEU A 212 -15.82 -17.38 5.99
N VAL A 213 -16.18 -16.52 6.95
CA VAL A 213 -16.90 -16.96 8.15
C VAL A 213 -18.27 -17.55 7.80
N LYS A 214 -19.04 -16.94 6.89
CA LYS A 214 -20.32 -17.49 6.41
C LYS A 214 -20.15 -18.87 5.75
N LEU A 215 -19.01 -19.12 5.12
CA LEU A 215 -18.65 -20.43 4.57
C LEU A 215 -18.19 -21.44 5.64
N GLY A 216 -18.13 -21.05 6.91
CA GLY A 216 -17.78 -21.90 8.06
C GLY A 216 -16.29 -21.94 8.41
N PHE A 217 -15.45 -21.07 7.83
CA PHE A 217 -14.04 -20.98 8.20
C PHE A 217 -13.85 -20.20 9.51
N ASN A 218 -12.82 -20.58 10.26
CA ASN A 218 -12.33 -19.75 11.36
C ASN A 218 -11.42 -18.66 10.79
N VAL A 219 -11.81 -17.40 10.91
CA VAL A 219 -11.08 -16.29 10.28
C VAL A 219 -10.42 -15.40 11.32
N GLU A 220 -9.11 -15.23 11.18
CA GLU A 220 -8.27 -14.38 12.00
C GLU A 220 -7.73 -13.25 11.12
N LEU A 221 -7.98 -11.99 11.48
CA LEU A 221 -7.54 -10.83 10.70
C LEU A 221 -6.52 -10.01 11.50
N TYR A 222 -5.30 -9.97 10.98
CA TYR A 222 -4.14 -9.27 11.54
C TYR A 222 -3.95 -7.94 10.81
N ALA A 223 -4.28 -6.83 11.48
CA ALA A 223 -4.22 -5.47 10.90
C ALA A 223 -3.76 -4.44 11.93
N ASN A 224 -3.57 -3.19 11.53
CA ASN A 224 -3.34 -2.09 12.48
C ASN A 224 -4.67 -1.68 13.14
N VAL A 225 -5.26 -2.57 13.92
CA VAL A 225 -6.57 -2.38 14.56
C VAL A 225 -6.43 -1.73 15.93
N ALA A 226 -7.40 -0.89 16.31
CA ALA A 226 -7.42 -0.27 17.62
C ALA A 226 -7.69 -1.30 18.72
N GLU A 227 -7.10 -1.11 19.90
CA GLU A 227 -7.20 -2.07 21.02
C GLU A 227 -8.63 -2.40 21.43
N ARG A 228 -9.53 -1.41 21.39
CA ARG A 228 -10.97 -1.59 21.67
C ARG A 228 -11.69 -2.51 20.69
N GLU A 229 -11.11 -2.77 19.53
CA GLU A 229 -11.67 -3.61 18.45
C GLU A 229 -11.00 -4.99 18.38
N TYR A 230 -10.12 -5.34 19.33
CA TYR A 230 -9.56 -6.68 19.41
C TYR A 230 -10.62 -7.73 19.75
N GLY A 231 -10.49 -8.93 19.17
CA GLY A 231 -11.34 -10.07 19.44
C GLY A 231 -12.41 -10.30 18.38
N LEU A 232 -13.43 -11.09 18.74
CA LEU A 232 -14.46 -11.53 17.81
C LEU A 232 -15.45 -10.39 17.52
N ASP A 233 -15.61 -10.04 16.25
CA ASP A 233 -16.67 -9.12 15.82
C ASP A 233 -18.03 -9.82 15.75
N ARG A 234 -19.10 -9.02 15.55
CA ARG A 234 -20.48 -9.52 15.44
C ARG A 234 -20.72 -10.48 14.25
N HIS A 235 -19.78 -10.56 13.31
CA HIS A 235 -19.83 -11.42 12.14
C HIS A 235 -18.96 -12.67 12.28
N GLY A 236 -18.29 -12.83 13.43
CA GLY A 236 -17.44 -13.99 13.72
C GLY A 236 -16.01 -13.89 13.18
N VAL A 237 -15.56 -12.71 12.74
CA VAL A 237 -14.15 -12.47 12.38
C VAL A 237 -13.37 -12.12 13.64
N ASN A 238 -12.25 -12.79 13.89
CA ASN A 238 -11.41 -12.51 15.04
C ASN A 238 -10.31 -11.48 14.68
N TRP A 239 -10.45 -10.26 15.17
CA TRP A 239 -9.58 -9.14 14.89
C TRP A 239 -8.40 -9.07 15.85
N ARG A 240 -7.20 -8.89 15.29
CA ARG A 240 -5.96 -8.87 16.06
C ARG A 240 -5.02 -7.80 15.54
N PRO A 241 -4.21 -7.19 16.42
CA PRO A 241 -3.17 -6.30 15.96
C PRO A 241 -2.18 -7.07 15.09
N PHE A 242 -1.61 -6.44 14.07
CA PHE A 242 -0.74 -7.12 13.10
C PHE A 242 0.45 -7.81 13.78
N TYR A 243 1.00 -7.21 14.83
CA TYR A 243 2.11 -7.78 15.59
C TYR A 243 1.74 -9.04 16.37
N ALA A 244 0.45 -9.34 16.53
CA ALA A 244 -0.01 -10.60 17.11
C ALA A 244 0.43 -11.83 16.31
N ILE A 245 0.78 -11.65 15.03
CA ILE A 245 1.37 -12.72 14.21
C ILE A 245 2.65 -13.26 14.85
N HIS A 246 3.35 -12.47 15.67
CA HIS A 246 4.56 -12.94 16.35
C HIS A 246 4.32 -14.21 17.18
N GLY A 247 3.14 -14.38 17.78
CA GLY A 247 2.80 -15.55 18.60
C GLY A 247 2.81 -16.89 17.84
N MET A 248 2.68 -16.89 16.52
CA MET A 248 2.70 -18.11 15.69
C MET A 248 4.04 -18.37 14.99
N LEU A 249 4.95 -17.39 14.99
CA LEU A 249 6.19 -17.46 14.21
C LEU A 249 7.32 -18.12 15.02
N PRO A 250 8.06 -19.08 14.44
CA PRO A 250 9.12 -19.81 15.14
C PRO A 250 10.32 -18.93 15.54
N PRO A 251 11.21 -19.47 16.41
CA PRO A 251 12.44 -18.81 16.81
C PRO A 251 13.27 -18.38 15.61
N MET A 252 13.92 -17.23 15.72
CA MET A 252 14.78 -16.69 14.69
C MET A 252 16.24 -16.89 15.06
N TRP A 253 17.01 -17.41 14.10
CA TRP A 253 18.44 -17.63 14.18
C TRP A 253 19.08 -16.94 12.98
N ASN A 254 20.28 -16.39 13.17
CA ASN A 254 21.20 -16.14 12.06
C ASN A 254 22.41 -17.09 12.18
N ALA A 255 23.37 -16.98 11.28
CA ALA A 255 24.54 -17.87 11.23
C ALA A 255 25.34 -17.93 12.56
N SER A 256 25.25 -16.90 13.40
CA SER A 256 26.11 -16.76 14.58
C SER A 256 25.37 -16.47 15.89
N HIS A 257 24.06 -16.18 15.86
CA HIS A 257 23.29 -15.69 17.00
C HIS A 257 21.84 -16.16 16.99
N VAL A 258 21.30 -16.32 18.19
CA VAL A 258 19.85 -16.39 18.40
C VAL A 258 19.30 -14.98 18.42
N LEU A 259 18.52 -14.62 17.42
CA LEU A 259 17.86 -13.31 17.35
C LEU A 259 16.60 -13.29 18.19
N TRP A 260 15.90 -14.42 18.24
CA TRP A 260 14.70 -14.56 19.06
C TRP A 260 14.47 -16.02 19.47
N PRO A 261 14.70 -16.39 20.74
CA PRO A 261 14.61 -17.78 21.19
C PRO A 261 13.18 -18.27 21.47
N LYS A 262 12.18 -17.39 21.56
CA LYS A 262 10.86 -17.77 22.09
C LYS A 262 10.13 -18.70 21.11
N LEU A 263 9.65 -19.82 21.64
CA LEU A 263 8.80 -20.76 20.91
C LEU A 263 7.43 -20.15 20.60
N PRO A 264 6.77 -20.57 19.50
CA PRO A 264 5.41 -20.16 19.20
C PRO A 264 4.48 -20.50 20.36
N THR A 265 3.66 -19.53 20.76
CA THR A 265 2.62 -19.70 21.79
C THR A 265 1.26 -20.00 21.17
N GLU A 266 1.13 -19.88 19.85
CA GLU A 266 -0.10 -20.08 19.11
C GLU A 266 0.06 -21.10 17.99
N LYS A 267 -1.03 -21.80 17.66
CA LYS A 267 -1.05 -22.77 16.56
C LYS A 267 -1.03 -22.03 15.22
N LEU A 268 -0.37 -22.60 14.23
CA LEU A 268 -0.46 -22.11 12.85
C LEU A 268 -1.90 -22.22 12.32
N PRO A 269 -2.32 -21.32 11.42
CA PRO A 269 -3.53 -21.48 10.62
C PRO A 269 -3.34 -22.59 9.57
N ASP A 270 -4.44 -23.04 8.96
CA ASP A 270 -4.40 -23.96 7.81
C ASP A 270 -4.11 -23.22 6.50
N VAL A 271 -4.56 -21.96 6.42
CA VAL A 271 -4.36 -21.07 5.28
C VAL A 271 -3.88 -19.71 5.79
N PHE A 272 -2.81 -19.18 5.19
CA PHE A 272 -2.31 -17.83 5.41
C PHE A 272 -2.50 -17.00 4.14
N VAL A 273 -3.03 -15.79 4.28
CA VAL A 273 -3.25 -14.86 3.18
C VAL A 273 -2.60 -13.52 3.52
N ALA A 274 -1.54 -13.15 2.81
CA ALA A 274 -0.97 -11.81 2.88
C ALA A 274 -1.67 -10.89 1.87
N VAL A 275 -2.11 -9.71 2.29
CA VAL A 275 -2.80 -8.74 1.43
C VAL A 275 -1.88 -7.57 1.10
N GLY A 276 -1.64 -7.33 -0.20
CA GLY A 276 -0.89 -6.19 -0.73
C GLY A 276 0.60 -6.12 -0.37
N ASN A 277 1.11 -7.06 0.43
CA ASN A 277 2.45 -6.99 1.00
C ASN A 277 3.21 -8.32 0.83
N SER A 278 4.08 -8.38 -0.17
CA SER A 278 4.96 -9.52 -0.44
C SER A 278 5.89 -9.86 0.75
N GLN A 279 6.34 -8.87 1.53
CA GLN A 279 7.17 -9.08 2.71
C GLN A 279 6.41 -9.80 3.81
N ALA A 280 5.09 -9.57 3.92
CA ALA A 280 4.25 -10.29 4.87
C ALA A 280 4.08 -11.76 4.48
N ALA A 281 3.91 -12.02 3.18
CA ALA A 281 3.90 -13.38 2.65
C ALA A 281 5.24 -14.08 2.93
N HIS A 282 6.36 -13.37 2.71
CA HIS A 282 7.69 -13.89 2.98
C HIS A 282 7.95 -14.11 4.47
N LEU A 283 7.58 -13.16 5.34
CA LEU A 283 7.68 -13.27 6.80
C LEU A 283 7.11 -14.60 7.28
N TYR A 284 5.91 -14.93 6.81
CA TYR A 284 5.27 -16.18 7.16
C TYR A 284 5.99 -17.37 6.53
N ASN A 285 6.33 -17.29 5.24
CA ASN A 285 6.93 -18.40 4.51
C ASN A 285 8.34 -18.75 5.00
N SER A 286 9.27 -17.80 5.09
CA SER A 286 10.65 -18.08 5.53
C SER A 286 10.73 -18.57 6.96
N THR A 287 9.85 -18.09 7.84
CA THR A 287 9.85 -18.55 9.22
C THR A 287 9.19 -19.93 9.35
N VAL A 288 8.05 -20.17 8.70
CA VAL A 288 7.27 -21.41 8.87
C VAL A 288 7.77 -22.55 7.98
N TYR A 289 8.17 -22.30 6.73
CA TYR A 289 8.53 -23.36 5.76
C TYR A 289 9.91 -23.96 5.98
N ASP A 290 10.85 -23.21 6.57
CA ASP A 290 12.19 -23.71 6.89
C ASP A 290 12.21 -24.54 8.18
N SER A 291 11.09 -24.60 8.91
CA SER A 291 10.93 -25.50 10.04
C SER A 291 10.64 -26.93 9.55
N LYS A 292 11.57 -27.86 9.77
CA LYS A 292 11.54 -29.23 9.21
C LYS A 292 10.35 -30.11 9.66
N ASN A 293 9.50 -29.65 10.58
CA ASN A 293 8.55 -30.50 11.31
C ASN A 293 7.11 -29.95 11.41
N LEU A 294 6.71 -28.96 10.59
CA LEU A 294 5.34 -28.44 10.60
C LEU A 294 4.59 -28.82 9.31
N THR A 295 3.32 -29.23 9.43
CA THR A 295 2.42 -29.34 8.28
C THR A 295 2.28 -27.96 7.65
N LYS A 296 2.76 -27.81 6.41
CA LYS A 296 2.86 -26.52 5.73
C LYS A 296 1.47 -25.92 5.48
N PRO A 297 1.13 -24.78 6.09
CA PRO A 297 -0.09 -24.04 5.81
C PRO A 297 -0.08 -23.60 4.35
N ALA A 298 -1.23 -23.66 3.68
CA ALA A 298 -1.33 -23.07 2.35
C ALA A 298 -1.10 -21.56 2.45
N SER A 299 -0.19 -21.00 1.65
CA SER A 299 0.20 -19.59 1.73
C SER A 299 -0.13 -18.87 0.43
N TYR A 300 -0.92 -17.80 0.53
CA TYR A 300 -1.37 -17.01 -0.60
C TYR A 300 -0.95 -15.56 -0.46
N LEU A 301 -0.57 -14.95 -1.57
CA LEU A 301 -0.40 -13.51 -1.68
C LEU A 301 -1.57 -12.95 -2.50
N TRP A 302 -2.40 -12.12 -1.89
CA TRP A 302 -3.38 -11.32 -2.61
C TRP A 302 -2.76 -9.98 -2.98
N VAL A 303 -2.35 -9.85 -4.24
CA VAL A 303 -1.73 -8.62 -4.74
C VAL A 303 -2.80 -7.55 -4.88
N ARG A 304 -2.49 -6.32 -4.45
CA ARG A 304 -3.36 -5.15 -4.55
C ARG A 304 -2.64 -4.06 -5.34
N GLY A 305 -3.35 -3.36 -6.22
CA GLY A 305 -2.77 -2.34 -7.10
C GLY A 305 -1.94 -2.91 -8.26
N VAL A 306 -1.53 -2.05 -9.21
CA VAL A 306 -0.45 -2.41 -10.14
C VAL A 306 0.78 -2.59 -9.27
N SER A 307 1.39 -3.78 -9.24
CA SER A 307 2.60 -4.00 -8.42
C SER A 307 3.64 -2.96 -8.83
N PRO A 308 3.97 -1.97 -7.96
CA PRO A 308 5.00 -0.99 -8.29
C PRO A 308 6.40 -1.60 -8.18
N ASN A 309 6.49 -2.84 -7.67
CA ASN A 309 7.71 -3.59 -7.50
C ASN A 309 7.52 -5.04 -7.99
N PRO A 310 7.44 -5.26 -9.32
CA PRO A 310 7.44 -6.62 -9.87
C PRO A 310 8.70 -7.40 -9.42
N TYR A 311 9.84 -6.78 -9.12
CA TYR A 311 11.01 -7.53 -8.61
C TYR A 311 10.85 -8.06 -7.18
N ALA A 312 9.84 -7.62 -6.43
CA ALA A 312 9.56 -8.19 -5.11
C ALA A 312 9.11 -9.67 -5.17
N LEU A 313 8.71 -10.17 -6.34
CA LEU A 313 8.26 -11.54 -6.55
C LEU A 313 9.27 -12.32 -7.40
N THR A 314 10.54 -12.37 -6.96
CA THR A 314 11.53 -13.27 -7.57
C THR A 314 11.14 -14.74 -7.38
N GLU A 315 11.74 -15.64 -8.16
CA GLU A 315 11.58 -17.09 -8.03
C GLU A 315 11.74 -17.60 -6.59
N VAL A 316 12.71 -17.05 -5.84
CA VAL A 316 12.96 -17.41 -4.44
C VAL A 316 11.75 -17.10 -3.55
N TYR A 317 11.03 -16.00 -3.81
CA TYR A 317 9.83 -15.60 -3.05
C TYR A 317 8.56 -16.24 -3.55
N ALA A 318 8.48 -16.50 -4.86
CA ALA A 318 7.35 -17.13 -5.50
C ALA A 318 7.23 -18.61 -5.09
N ARG A 319 8.36 -19.32 -5.04
CA ARG A 319 8.44 -20.76 -4.79
C ARG A 319 7.68 -21.26 -3.54
N PRO A 320 7.72 -20.60 -2.36
CA PRO A 320 6.98 -21.06 -1.20
C PRO A 320 5.47 -20.73 -1.24
N LEU A 321 5.00 -19.92 -2.19
CA LEU A 321 3.58 -19.57 -2.29
C LEU A 321 2.79 -20.71 -2.94
N HIS A 322 1.63 -21.03 -2.36
CA HIS A 322 0.65 -21.92 -2.95
C HIS A 322 -0.17 -21.24 -4.04
N GLY A 323 -0.27 -19.92 -4.01
CA GLY A 323 -0.85 -19.15 -5.10
C GLY A 323 -0.73 -17.64 -4.93
N VAL A 324 -0.78 -16.94 -6.05
CA VAL A 324 -0.86 -15.48 -6.10
C VAL A 324 -2.25 -15.11 -6.62
N ILE A 325 -3.02 -14.35 -5.84
CA ILE A 325 -4.37 -13.94 -6.22
C ILE A 325 -4.28 -12.60 -6.93
N ALA A 326 -4.69 -12.59 -8.20
CA ALA A 326 -4.77 -11.41 -9.04
C ALA A 326 -6.24 -11.08 -9.37
N HIS A 327 -6.56 -9.80 -9.54
CA HIS A 327 -7.93 -9.34 -9.73
C HIS A 327 -8.50 -9.70 -11.12
N ASN A 328 -7.69 -9.61 -12.17
CA ASN A 328 -8.15 -9.76 -13.55
C ASN A 328 -6.97 -10.11 -14.47
N ALA A 329 -7.23 -10.34 -15.76
CA ALA A 329 -6.20 -10.78 -16.69
C ALA A 329 -5.16 -9.68 -16.93
N PHE A 330 -5.55 -8.40 -16.94
CA PHE A 330 -4.62 -7.28 -16.94
C PHE A 330 -3.66 -7.34 -15.74
N HIS A 331 -4.18 -7.47 -14.53
CA HIS A 331 -3.35 -7.56 -13.34
C HIS A 331 -2.38 -8.75 -13.41
N ASN A 332 -2.85 -9.91 -13.85
CA ASN A 332 -1.98 -11.08 -14.09
C ASN A 332 -0.82 -10.76 -15.06
N ARG A 333 -1.08 -10.05 -16.16
CA ARG A 333 -0.04 -9.62 -17.12
C ARG A 333 0.99 -8.65 -16.53
N THR A 334 0.65 -7.96 -15.45
CA THR A 334 1.60 -7.07 -14.74
C THR A 334 2.47 -7.79 -13.71
N LEU A 335 2.18 -9.06 -13.42
CA LEU A 335 2.97 -9.86 -12.49
C LEU A 335 4.20 -10.46 -13.22
N PRO A 336 5.32 -10.68 -12.51
CA PRO A 336 6.49 -11.32 -13.10
C PRO A 336 6.22 -12.78 -13.50
N ASP A 337 6.96 -13.25 -14.50
CA ASP A 337 6.88 -14.65 -14.96
C ASP A 337 7.15 -15.66 -13.84
N ALA A 338 7.98 -15.31 -12.86
CA ALA A 338 8.31 -16.13 -11.70
C ALA A 338 7.08 -16.62 -10.88
N VAL A 339 5.95 -15.90 -10.95
CA VAL A 339 4.71 -16.33 -10.28
C VAL A 339 3.66 -16.87 -11.25
N GLY A 340 3.89 -16.83 -12.56
CA GLY A 340 2.90 -17.13 -13.61
C GLY A 340 2.24 -18.50 -13.44
N GLY A 341 2.99 -19.52 -13.02
CA GLY A 341 2.48 -20.88 -12.80
C GLY A 341 1.52 -21.04 -11.61
N CYS A 342 1.48 -20.08 -10.68
CA CYS A 342 0.67 -20.17 -9.46
C CYS A 342 -0.38 -19.04 -9.33
N VAL A 343 -0.56 -18.20 -10.35
CA VAL A 343 -1.59 -17.16 -10.32
C VAL A 343 -2.99 -17.76 -10.33
N ARG A 344 -3.89 -17.15 -9.56
CA ARG A 344 -5.33 -17.44 -9.49
C ARG A 344 -6.08 -16.13 -9.70
N LEU A 345 -6.97 -16.12 -10.68
CA LEU A 345 -7.82 -14.96 -10.93
C LEU A 345 -9.01 -14.96 -9.96
N SER A 346 -9.18 -13.87 -9.23
CA SER A 346 -10.32 -13.61 -8.35
C SER A 346 -10.74 -12.15 -8.50
N PRO A 347 -11.75 -11.86 -9.35
CA PRO A 347 -12.27 -10.51 -9.52
C PRO A 347 -12.74 -9.87 -8.22
N ASP A 348 -12.64 -8.55 -8.14
CA ASP A 348 -13.21 -7.80 -7.02
C ASP A 348 -14.73 -7.93 -7.01
N GLY A 349 -15.27 -8.26 -5.85
CA GLY A 349 -16.71 -8.27 -5.59
C GLY A 349 -17.16 -6.97 -4.96
N VAL A 350 -18.38 -6.53 -5.29
CA VAL A 350 -19.08 -5.46 -4.58
C VAL A 350 -20.06 -6.09 -3.59
N GLU A 351 -19.90 -5.79 -2.30
CA GLU A 351 -20.89 -6.20 -1.29
C GLU A 351 -22.24 -5.53 -1.56
N GLN A 352 -23.31 -6.33 -1.53
CA GLN A 352 -24.68 -5.86 -1.76
C GLN A 352 -25.49 -5.79 -0.46
N ALA A 353 -25.03 -6.45 0.62
CA ALA A 353 -25.73 -6.43 1.89
C ALA A 353 -25.57 -5.08 2.63
N PRO A 354 -26.61 -4.60 3.35
CA PRO A 354 -26.52 -3.43 4.21
C PRO A 354 -25.38 -3.54 5.26
N PRO A 355 -24.86 -2.41 5.79
CA PRO A 355 -25.37 -1.04 5.66
C PRO A 355 -24.91 -0.29 4.39
N HIS A 356 -24.07 -0.86 3.53
CA HIS A 356 -23.42 -0.11 2.46
C HIS A 356 -23.63 -0.68 1.04
N VAL A 357 -23.81 0.29 0.13
CA VAL A 357 -23.18 0.42 -1.20
C VAL A 357 -24.05 0.31 -2.44
N VAL A 358 -25.02 -0.60 -2.56
CA VAL A 358 -25.85 -0.65 -3.78
C VAL A 358 -27.25 -0.15 -3.46
N ARG A 359 -27.66 0.93 -4.11
CA ARG A 359 -29.01 1.49 -3.99
C ARG A 359 -29.57 1.73 -5.37
N GLN A 360 -30.83 1.37 -5.56
CA GLN A 360 -31.57 1.85 -6.73
C GLN A 360 -31.70 3.36 -6.60
N GLY A 361 -31.17 4.11 -7.55
CA GLY A 361 -31.36 5.55 -7.62
C GLY A 361 -31.93 5.98 -8.95
N ALA A 362 -31.92 7.30 -9.19
CA ALA A 362 -32.60 7.90 -10.33
C ALA A 362 -31.88 7.65 -11.66
N ASN A 363 -30.59 7.31 -11.65
CA ASN A 363 -29.75 7.12 -12.84
C ASN A 363 -29.99 8.21 -13.90
N SER A 364 -29.92 9.46 -13.47
CA SER A 364 -30.31 10.58 -14.30
C SER A 364 -29.30 10.79 -15.43
N ARG A 365 -29.79 10.84 -16.68
CA ARG A 365 -29.02 11.23 -17.87
C ARG A 365 -28.40 12.64 -17.80
N ARG A 366 -28.72 13.43 -16.76
CA ARG A 366 -28.17 14.77 -16.49
C ARG A 366 -27.18 14.77 -15.34
N ARG A 367 -26.88 13.62 -14.73
CA ARG A 367 -25.95 13.51 -13.61
C ARG A 367 -24.77 12.64 -14.00
N PHE A 368 -23.59 13.22 -13.89
CA PHE A 368 -22.30 12.63 -14.18
C PHE A 368 -21.52 12.55 -12.88
N VAL A 369 -20.70 11.52 -12.74
CA VAL A 369 -19.80 11.39 -11.61
C VAL A 369 -18.41 11.02 -12.09
N PHE A 370 -17.40 11.67 -11.52
CA PHE A 370 -16.01 11.23 -11.54
C PHE A 370 -15.63 10.86 -10.12
N ALA A 371 -15.15 9.64 -9.89
CA ALA A 371 -14.70 9.21 -8.58
C ALA A 371 -13.36 8.48 -8.68
N GLY A 372 -12.32 9.07 -8.09
CA GLY A 372 -10.94 8.59 -8.19
C GLY A 372 -9.92 9.72 -8.06
N LEU A 373 -8.64 9.37 -8.17
CA LEU A 373 -7.56 10.34 -8.05
C LEU A 373 -7.56 11.33 -9.22
N ALA A 374 -7.11 12.56 -8.98
CA ALA A 374 -6.98 13.57 -10.05
C ALA A 374 -6.12 13.10 -11.24
N THR A 375 -5.12 12.26 -10.97
CA THR A 375 -4.24 11.65 -11.98
C THR A 375 -4.96 10.65 -12.89
N ALA A 376 -6.16 10.18 -12.53
CA ALA A 376 -6.99 9.30 -13.35
C ALA A 376 -7.79 10.06 -14.43
N GLY A 377 -7.24 11.15 -14.96
CA GLY A 377 -7.83 11.91 -16.06
C GLY A 377 -8.85 12.98 -15.66
N LEU A 378 -8.90 13.41 -14.39
CA LEU A 378 -9.85 14.45 -13.95
C LEU A 378 -9.67 15.76 -14.72
N GLU A 379 -8.43 16.19 -14.98
CA GLU A 379 -8.15 17.44 -15.69
C GLU A 379 -8.81 17.45 -17.08
N VAL A 380 -8.80 16.30 -17.79
CA VAL A 380 -9.46 16.13 -19.10
C VAL A 380 -10.98 16.31 -18.98
N VAL A 381 -11.59 15.73 -17.94
CA VAL A 381 -13.04 15.88 -17.71
C VAL A 381 -13.40 17.35 -17.46
N LEU A 382 -12.59 18.06 -16.67
CA LEU A 382 -12.83 19.46 -16.35
C LEU A 382 -12.65 20.35 -17.59
N ASP A 383 -11.63 20.09 -18.41
CA ASP A 383 -11.36 20.84 -19.64
C ASP A 383 -12.52 20.75 -20.64
N GLU A 384 -13.13 19.57 -20.78
CA GLU A 384 -14.23 19.35 -21.73
C GLU A 384 -15.62 19.64 -21.14
N TRP A 385 -15.75 19.86 -19.82
CA TRP A 385 -17.06 19.93 -19.17
C TRP A 385 -17.97 21.03 -19.72
N ALA A 386 -17.42 22.23 -19.98
CA ALA A 386 -18.20 23.34 -20.54
C ALA A 386 -18.83 22.96 -21.88
N ARG A 387 -18.03 22.34 -22.76
CA ARG A 387 -18.47 21.86 -24.08
C ARG A 387 -19.50 20.74 -23.96
N ILE A 388 -19.29 19.77 -23.07
CA ILE A 388 -20.24 18.68 -22.80
C ILE A 388 -21.59 19.25 -22.34
N ARG A 389 -21.56 20.19 -21.38
CA ARG A 389 -22.76 20.85 -20.86
C ARG A 389 -23.52 21.60 -21.94
N GLU A 390 -22.83 22.39 -22.76
CA GLU A 390 -23.44 23.12 -23.87
C GLU A 390 -24.13 22.19 -24.86
N ALA A 391 -23.47 21.09 -25.26
CA ALA A 391 -24.05 20.11 -26.17
C ALA A 391 -25.32 19.46 -25.58
N LEU A 392 -25.30 19.12 -24.29
CA LEU A 392 -26.44 18.54 -23.59
C LEU A 392 -27.62 19.53 -23.47
N LEU A 393 -27.35 20.81 -23.25
CA LEU A 393 -28.38 21.85 -23.18
C LEU A 393 -28.97 22.14 -24.57
N ALA A 394 -28.13 22.18 -25.60
CA ALA A 394 -28.57 22.35 -26.99
C ALA A 394 -29.51 21.22 -27.44
N HIS A 395 -29.25 19.99 -27.00
CA HIS A 395 -30.10 18.85 -27.36
C HIS A 395 -31.49 18.88 -26.69
N ASN A 396 -31.60 19.45 -25.49
CA ASN A 396 -32.88 19.63 -24.80
C ASN A 396 -32.78 20.71 -23.72
N ALA A 397 -33.16 21.93 -24.09
CA ALA A 397 -33.03 23.15 -23.29
C ALA A 397 -34.00 23.24 -22.09
N THR A 398 -35.08 22.43 -22.08
CA THR A 398 -36.06 22.43 -20.98
C THR A 398 -35.70 21.45 -19.86
N ALA A 399 -34.66 20.63 -20.06
CA ALA A 399 -34.21 19.69 -19.06
C ALA A 399 -33.39 20.37 -17.96
N PRO A 400 -33.29 19.74 -16.76
CA PRO A 400 -32.41 20.22 -15.71
C PRO A 400 -30.96 20.35 -16.17
N ASP A 401 -30.27 21.36 -15.64
CA ASP A 401 -28.86 21.61 -15.93
C ASP A 401 -28.00 20.36 -15.61
N PRO A 402 -27.11 19.91 -16.52
CA PRO A 402 -26.18 18.83 -16.22
C PRO A 402 -25.30 19.14 -15.02
N ILE A 403 -25.06 18.12 -14.19
CA ILE A 403 -24.21 18.20 -13.01
C ILE A 403 -23.10 17.17 -13.12
N LEU A 404 -21.87 17.60 -12.82
CA LEU A 404 -20.72 16.73 -12.59
C LEU A 404 -20.37 16.74 -11.11
N GLU A 405 -20.43 15.59 -10.45
CA GLU A 405 -19.93 15.41 -9.08
C GLU A 405 -18.54 14.78 -9.12
N VAL A 406 -17.56 15.41 -8.47
CA VAL A 406 -16.17 14.94 -8.38
C VAL A 406 -15.92 14.43 -6.97
N ILE A 407 -15.39 13.21 -6.83
CA ILE A 407 -15.21 12.52 -5.55
C ILE A 407 -13.77 12.03 -5.42
N GLY A 408 -13.11 12.36 -4.31
CA GLY A 408 -11.82 11.78 -3.93
C GLY A 408 -10.65 12.14 -4.83
N ALA A 409 -10.63 13.34 -5.42
CA ALA A 409 -9.55 13.79 -6.31
C ALA A 409 -8.18 13.84 -5.61
N PHE A 410 -8.16 14.26 -4.34
CA PHE A 410 -6.95 14.43 -3.53
C PHE A 410 -7.15 13.93 -2.09
N PRO A 411 -7.24 12.62 -1.86
CA PRO A 411 -7.49 12.07 -0.53
C PRO A 411 -6.34 12.40 0.43
N PRO A 412 -6.56 12.35 1.76
CA PRO A 412 -5.59 12.84 2.73
C PRO A 412 -4.29 12.05 2.69
N SER A 413 -4.36 10.75 2.39
CA SER A 413 -3.20 9.87 2.21
C SER A 413 -2.32 10.29 1.02
N LEU A 414 -2.93 10.76 -0.07
CA LEU A 414 -2.21 11.27 -1.23
C LEU A 414 -1.52 12.59 -0.91
N ARG A 415 -2.23 13.50 -0.23
CA ARG A 415 -1.65 14.78 0.23
C ARG A 415 -0.49 14.53 1.19
N GLN A 416 -0.67 13.71 2.21
CA GLN A 416 0.41 13.33 3.14
C GLN A 416 1.66 12.79 2.42
N ARG A 417 1.47 12.03 1.33
CA ARG A 417 2.56 11.42 0.58
C ARG A 417 3.31 12.40 -0.33
N PHE A 418 2.60 13.36 -0.94
CA PHE A 418 3.13 14.17 -2.03
C PHE A 418 3.08 15.68 -1.79
N GLU A 419 2.65 16.12 -0.62
CA GLU A 419 2.71 17.52 -0.21
C GLU A 419 4.17 18.03 -0.21
N GLY A 420 4.36 19.26 -0.71
CA GLY A 420 5.69 19.85 -0.89
C GLY A 420 6.37 19.50 -2.23
N TYR A 421 5.87 18.54 -3.00
CA TYR A 421 6.43 18.21 -4.31
C TYR A 421 5.94 19.20 -5.36
N GLN A 422 6.88 19.78 -6.12
CA GLN A 422 6.52 20.78 -7.13
C GLN A 422 5.49 20.29 -8.15
N TRP A 423 5.60 19.04 -8.60
CA TRP A 423 4.64 18.47 -9.54
C TRP A 423 3.23 18.33 -8.92
N PHE A 424 3.16 17.95 -7.65
CA PHE A 424 1.90 17.74 -6.92
C PHE A 424 1.25 19.08 -6.57
N SER A 425 2.03 20.07 -6.14
CA SER A 425 1.54 21.44 -5.92
C SER A 425 1.00 22.05 -7.21
N LYS A 426 1.72 21.88 -8.33
CA LYS A 426 1.25 22.34 -9.65
C LYS A 426 -0.05 21.64 -10.07
N LEU A 427 -0.13 20.31 -9.92
CA LEU A 427 -1.34 19.56 -10.25
C LEU A 427 -2.54 20.01 -9.40
N THR A 428 -2.36 20.05 -8.08
CA THR A 428 -3.38 20.45 -7.11
C THR A 428 -3.89 21.86 -7.42
N GLN A 429 -2.97 22.82 -7.61
CA GLN A 429 -3.33 24.19 -7.96
C GLN A 429 -4.14 24.28 -9.26
N ARG A 430 -3.75 23.56 -10.32
CA ARG A 430 -4.49 23.57 -11.59
C ARG A 430 -5.88 22.97 -11.45
N VAL A 431 -6.01 21.82 -10.80
CA VAL A 431 -7.29 21.13 -10.64
C VAL A 431 -8.23 21.92 -9.73
N GLU A 432 -7.75 22.41 -8.59
CA GLU A 432 -8.56 23.22 -7.66
C GLU A 432 -9.04 24.53 -8.30
N ALA A 433 -8.20 25.18 -9.13
CA ALA A 433 -8.61 26.36 -9.90
C ALA A 433 -9.75 26.03 -10.89
N LYS A 434 -9.62 24.94 -11.66
CA LYS A 434 -10.67 24.50 -12.59
C LYS A 434 -11.98 24.14 -11.88
N LEU A 435 -11.90 23.44 -10.75
CA LEU A 435 -13.08 23.11 -9.94
C LEU A 435 -13.81 24.37 -9.46
N LEU A 436 -13.07 25.42 -9.10
CA LEU A 436 -13.63 26.70 -8.69
C LEU A 436 -14.30 27.42 -9.87
N ASP A 437 -13.60 27.53 -11.01
CA ASP A 437 -14.10 28.21 -12.22
C ASP A 437 -15.37 27.54 -12.77
N LEU A 438 -15.43 26.21 -12.73
CA LEU A 438 -16.53 25.43 -13.26
C LEU A 438 -17.70 25.24 -12.27
N LYS A 439 -17.61 25.78 -11.05
CA LYS A 439 -18.69 25.70 -10.05
C LYS A 439 -19.99 26.32 -10.56
N GLY A 440 -19.90 27.42 -11.31
CA GLY A 440 -21.03 28.08 -11.96
C GLY A 440 -21.62 27.30 -13.13
N LEU A 441 -20.90 26.27 -13.62
CA LEU A 441 -21.30 25.41 -14.75
C LEU A 441 -21.70 24.01 -14.28
N GLY A 442 -22.13 23.85 -13.03
CA GLY A 442 -22.68 22.59 -12.53
C GLY A 442 -21.64 21.56 -12.06
N VAL A 443 -20.35 21.92 -11.98
CA VAL A 443 -19.33 21.06 -11.35
C VAL A 443 -19.40 21.21 -9.83
N ARG A 444 -19.36 20.07 -9.12
CA ARG A 444 -19.43 19.99 -7.67
C ARG A 444 -18.33 19.09 -7.14
N ASP A 445 -17.31 19.69 -6.55
CA ASP A 445 -16.32 18.94 -5.78
C ASP A 445 -16.92 18.49 -4.44
N LEU A 446 -16.92 17.17 -4.22
CA LEU A 446 -17.38 16.55 -2.99
C LEU A 446 -16.22 16.18 -2.06
N GLY A 447 -14.96 16.31 -2.51
CA GLY A 447 -13.76 15.94 -1.77
C GLY A 447 -13.81 14.49 -1.27
N ASP A 448 -13.34 14.28 -0.04
CA ASP A 448 -13.38 13.00 0.67
C ASP A 448 -14.75 12.77 1.31
N ALA A 449 -15.76 12.66 0.45
CA ALA A 449 -17.13 12.51 0.88
C ALA A 449 -17.35 11.22 1.70
N PRO A 450 -18.21 11.25 2.73
CA PRO A 450 -18.57 10.06 3.50
C PRO A 450 -19.25 9.03 2.59
N ARG A 451 -19.10 7.73 2.90
CA ARG A 451 -19.64 6.60 2.10
C ARG A 451 -21.10 6.79 1.70
N LYS A 452 -21.94 7.26 2.62
CA LYS A 452 -23.37 7.50 2.35
C LYS A 452 -23.59 8.50 1.23
N ARG A 453 -22.78 9.57 1.19
CA ARG A 453 -22.83 10.60 0.14
C ARG A 453 -22.32 10.04 -1.17
N VAL A 454 -21.21 9.29 -1.15
CA VAL A 454 -20.69 8.62 -2.34
C VAL A 454 -21.73 7.67 -2.94
N ALA A 455 -22.33 6.79 -2.16
CA ALA A 455 -23.38 5.87 -2.64
C ALA A 455 -24.60 6.61 -3.22
N LYS A 456 -24.99 7.74 -2.62
CA LYS A 456 -26.07 8.60 -3.16
C LYS A 456 -25.68 9.22 -4.51
N SER A 457 -24.46 9.72 -4.63
CA SER A 457 -23.93 10.28 -5.87
C SER A 457 -23.90 9.24 -6.98
N LEU A 458 -23.30 8.08 -6.72
CA LEU A 458 -23.19 6.97 -7.68
C LEU A 458 -24.57 6.46 -8.14
N SER A 459 -25.52 6.23 -7.22
CA SER A 459 -26.88 5.76 -7.57
C SER A 459 -27.73 6.80 -8.30
N SER A 460 -27.41 8.09 -8.17
CA SER A 460 -28.15 9.15 -8.86
C SER A 460 -27.61 9.47 -10.26
N ALA A 461 -26.35 9.11 -10.53
CA ALA A 461 -25.65 9.41 -11.76
C ALA A 461 -26.02 8.40 -12.86
N GLY A 462 -26.40 8.91 -14.02
CA GLY A 462 -26.60 8.07 -15.21
C GLY A 462 -25.30 7.71 -15.91
N PHE A 463 -24.23 8.48 -15.68
CA PHE A 463 -22.94 8.28 -16.33
C PHE A 463 -21.76 8.39 -15.35
N PHE A 464 -20.77 7.51 -15.52
CA PHE A 464 -19.51 7.51 -14.78
C PHE A 464 -18.37 7.86 -15.73
N LEU A 465 -17.66 8.97 -15.48
CA LEU A 465 -16.57 9.44 -16.33
C LEU A 465 -15.23 8.98 -15.74
N TYR A 466 -14.42 8.29 -16.54
CA TYR A 466 -13.09 7.83 -16.10
C TYR A 466 -12.08 7.75 -17.26
N PRO A 467 -11.66 8.89 -17.84
CA PRO A 467 -10.74 8.92 -18.98
C PRO A 467 -9.28 8.73 -18.54
N ALA A 468 -9.01 7.74 -17.70
CA ALA A 468 -7.68 7.50 -17.17
C ALA A 468 -6.72 7.01 -18.28
N SER A 469 -5.53 7.58 -18.36
CA SER A 469 -4.44 7.12 -19.23
C SER A 469 -3.38 6.31 -18.47
N SER A 470 -3.60 6.08 -17.18
CA SER A 470 -2.72 5.32 -16.30
C SER A 470 -3.15 3.88 -16.19
N ASN A 471 -2.18 3.01 -15.91
CA ASN A 471 -2.42 1.62 -15.60
C ASN A 471 -3.20 1.51 -14.29
N ASP A 472 -4.31 0.76 -14.30
CA ASP A 472 -5.20 0.61 -13.14
C ASP A 472 -5.71 -0.84 -13.07
N VAL A 473 -5.42 -1.54 -11.98
CA VAL A 473 -5.85 -2.95 -11.81
C VAL A 473 -7.27 -3.08 -11.25
N SER A 474 -7.84 -2.03 -10.66
CA SER A 474 -9.13 -2.10 -9.98
C SER A 474 -9.78 -0.73 -9.85
N THR A 475 -11.01 -0.60 -10.31
CA THR A 475 -11.80 0.64 -10.22
C THR A 475 -13.06 0.43 -9.37
N PRO A 476 -12.94 0.47 -8.03
CA PRO A 476 -14.01 0.07 -7.13
C PRO A 476 -15.24 0.98 -7.23
N TYR A 477 -15.07 2.29 -7.44
CA TYR A 477 -16.20 3.19 -7.65
C TYR A 477 -16.93 2.94 -8.98
N LEU A 478 -16.19 2.59 -10.03
CA LEU A 478 -16.74 2.24 -11.33
C LEU A 478 -17.62 1.00 -11.22
N ALA A 479 -17.10 -0.08 -10.61
CA ALA A 479 -17.87 -1.31 -10.38
C ALA A 479 -19.14 -1.05 -9.56
N LYS A 480 -19.04 -0.23 -8.49
CA LYS A 480 -20.19 0.18 -7.68
C LYS A 480 -21.21 1.00 -8.50
N ALA A 481 -20.75 1.94 -9.31
CA ALA A 481 -21.62 2.79 -10.15
C ALA A 481 -22.34 1.98 -11.22
N MET A 482 -21.64 1.08 -11.90
CA MET A 482 -22.22 0.17 -12.89
C MET A 482 -23.29 -0.72 -12.26
N LEU A 483 -23.03 -1.27 -11.08
CA LEU A 483 -24.00 -2.09 -10.35
C LEU A 483 -25.25 -1.29 -9.94
N MET A 484 -25.14 0.03 -9.77
CA MET A 484 -26.26 0.93 -9.52
C MET A 484 -26.96 1.44 -10.79
N GLY A 485 -26.47 1.05 -11.98
CA GLY A 485 -27.07 1.37 -13.28
C GLY A 485 -26.48 2.60 -13.98
N SER A 486 -25.35 3.11 -13.50
CA SER A 486 -24.58 4.15 -14.20
C SER A 486 -23.82 3.56 -15.39
N VAL A 487 -23.88 4.23 -16.53
CA VAL A 487 -23.20 3.82 -17.76
C VAL A 487 -21.78 4.39 -17.78
N PRO A 488 -20.74 3.56 -17.91
CA PRO A 488 -19.38 4.06 -17.92
C PRO A 488 -19.02 4.72 -19.25
N ILE A 489 -18.23 5.78 -19.17
CA ILE A 489 -17.56 6.44 -20.28
C ILE A 489 -16.09 6.56 -19.87
N THR A 490 -15.28 5.58 -20.28
CA THR A 490 -13.87 5.53 -19.92
C THR A 490 -12.99 5.79 -21.14
N SER A 491 -11.67 5.79 -20.94
CA SER A 491 -10.69 5.80 -22.04
C SER A 491 -10.54 4.46 -22.76
N ALA A 492 -11.12 3.38 -22.22
CA ALA A 492 -10.84 2.00 -22.61
C ALA A 492 -9.33 1.69 -22.64
N HIS A 493 -8.55 2.29 -21.74
CA HIS A 493 -7.08 2.15 -21.70
C HIS A 493 -6.66 0.68 -21.71
N ALA A 494 -5.98 0.25 -22.77
CA ALA A 494 -5.68 -1.17 -23.02
C ALA A 494 -4.76 -1.78 -21.95
N LEU A 495 -3.91 -0.95 -21.32
CA LEU A 495 -3.06 -1.35 -20.21
C LEU A 495 -3.74 -1.05 -18.86
N SER A 496 -5.01 -1.44 -18.73
CA SER A 496 -5.76 -1.35 -17.47
C SER A 496 -6.80 -2.45 -17.37
N SER A 497 -7.47 -2.51 -16.22
CA SER A 497 -8.66 -3.32 -15.95
C SER A 497 -9.93 -2.79 -16.62
N LEU A 498 -9.93 -1.55 -17.15
CA LEU A 498 -11.12 -0.90 -17.70
C LEU A 498 -11.81 -1.72 -18.81
N PRO A 499 -11.10 -2.28 -19.82
CA PRO A 499 -11.76 -3.08 -20.85
C PRO A 499 -12.45 -4.33 -20.29
N GLU A 500 -11.83 -4.97 -19.30
CA GLU A 500 -12.36 -6.19 -18.65
C GLU A 500 -13.53 -5.86 -17.70
N ALA A 501 -13.47 -4.72 -17.00
CA ALA A 501 -14.49 -4.29 -16.04
C ALA A 501 -15.75 -3.71 -16.72
N CYS A 502 -15.57 -2.87 -17.75
CA CYS A 502 -16.69 -2.22 -18.44
C CYS A 502 -17.31 -3.10 -19.53
N GLY A 503 -16.47 -3.84 -20.27
CA GLY A 503 -16.88 -4.64 -21.42
C GLY A 503 -17.73 -3.83 -22.42
N ARG A 504 -18.82 -4.46 -22.89
CA ARG A 504 -19.75 -3.86 -23.87
C ARG A 504 -20.56 -2.66 -23.36
N PHE A 505 -20.48 -2.34 -22.06
CA PHE A 505 -21.25 -1.25 -21.45
C PHE A 505 -20.51 0.08 -21.50
N ASP A 506 -19.23 0.09 -21.87
CA ASP A 506 -18.46 1.32 -22.04
C ASP A 506 -18.92 2.08 -23.29
N LEU A 507 -19.26 3.35 -23.11
CA LEU A 507 -19.51 4.28 -24.22
C LEU A 507 -18.27 5.10 -24.59
N GLY A 508 -17.13 4.83 -23.95
CA GLY A 508 -15.82 5.31 -24.36
C GLY A 508 -15.42 4.86 -25.78
N PRO A 509 -14.24 5.27 -26.27
CA PRO A 509 -13.76 4.79 -27.55
C PRO A 509 -13.70 3.26 -27.53
N ALA A 510 -14.06 2.62 -28.64
CA ALA A 510 -13.82 1.20 -28.81
C ALA A 510 -12.32 0.98 -28.64
N GLY A 511 -11.91 0.38 -27.52
CA GLY A 511 -10.51 0.15 -27.20
C GLY A 511 -9.85 -0.46 -28.42
N GLY A 512 -8.68 0.05 -28.82
CA GLY A 512 -7.94 -0.44 -29.97
C GLY A 512 -7.58 -1.91 -29.77
N GLY A 513 -8.50 -2.81 -30.11
CA GLY A 513 -8.27 -4.21 -30.32
C GLY A 513 -7.43 -4.31 -31.59
N GLY A 514 -6.13 -4.49 -31.42
CA GLY A 514 -5.24 -4.79 -32.52
C GLY A 514 -5.64 -6.09 -33.19
N GLU A 515 -6.30 -6.00 -34.33
CA GLU A 515 -5.75 -6.61 -35.54
C GLU A 515 -4.81 -5.58 -36.17
N GLY A 516 -3.59 -5.51 -35.67
CA GLY A 516 -2.61 -4.52 -36.13
C GLY A 516 -1.25 -4.86 -35.56
N ARG A 517 -0.34 -5.28 -36.44
CA ARG A 517 1.09 -5.55 -36.20
C ARG A 517 1.68 -4.63 -35.14
N LEU A 518 2.31 -5.25 -34.14
CA LEU A 518 3.44 -4.67 -33.44
C LEU A 518 4.54 -4.43 -34.48
N ASP A 519 4.63 -3.22 -35.01
CA ASP A 519 5.88 -2.75 -35.60
C ASP A 519 6.74 -2.16 -34.48
N ALA A 520 7.90 -2.78 -34.30
CA ALA A 520 8.96 -2.30 -33.46
C ALA A 520 9.53 -0.99 -34.03
N SER A 521 9.54 0.05 -33.19
CA SER A 521 10.46 1.19 -33.31
C SER A 521 10.68 1.81 -31.95
#